data_AF-A0A7Z9WFD8-F1
#
_entry.id   AF-A0A7Z9WFD8-F1
#
_cell.length_a   1.000
_cell.length_b   1.000
_cell.length_c   1.000
_cell.angle_alpha   90.00
_cell.angle_beta   90.00
_cell.angle_gamma   90.00
#
_symmetry.space_group_name_H-M   'P 1'
#
loop_
_entity.id
_entity.type
_entity.pdbx_description
1 polymer ?
#
loop_
_entity_poly.entity_id
_entity_poly.type
_entity_poly.pdbx_seq_one_letter_code
_entity_poly.pdbx_strand_id
1 'polypeptide(L)'
;EEVDAVELESNVQNAILSYQSKDLEYMSRKNWIDGFRFIELNRMIVLFCDGMGMSERIKNTVYPPTYTYYTRLFIYFFVVSLVFVFSDMVGVWSILFGAFVGYIFLVIHAIGLAILNPFESGSEFG
;
A
#
# COMPACT_ATOMS: atom_id res chain seq x y z
N GLU A 1 -19.30 -8.65 -23.92
CA GLU A 1 -20.56 -8.15 -23.32
C GLU A 1 -20.44 -7.92 -21.83
N GLU A 2 -20.28 -8.95 -20.98
CA GLU A 2 -20.12 -8.72 -19.53
C GLU A 2 -18.78 -8.08 -19.15
N VAL A 3 -17.68 -8.48 -19.79
CA VAL A 3 -16.34 -7.88 -19.57
C VAL A 3 -16.35 -6.38 -19.90
N ASP A 4 -16.94 -6.02 -21.05
CA ASP A 4 -17.02 -4.63 -21.50
C ASP A 4 -17.91 -3.76 -20.57
N ALA A 5 -18.93 -4.35 -19.96
CA ALA A 5 -19.83 -3.65 -19.04
C ALA A 5 -19.17 -3.40 -17.66
N VAL A 6 -18.32 -4.32 -17.19
CA VAL A 6 -17.60 -4.19 -15.92
C VAL A 6 -16.45 -3.17 -16.03
N GLU A 7 -15.79 -3.09 -17.19
CA GLU A 7 -14.70 -2.13 -17.43
C GLU A 7 -15.15 -0.66 -17.44
N LEU A 8 -16.45 -0.41 -17.63
CA LEU A 8 -17.03 0.95 -17.60
C LEU A 8 -17.35 1.44 -16.17
N GLU A 9 -17.29 0.56 -15.18
CA GLU A 9 -17.60 0.90 -13.79
C GLU A 9 -16.40 1.52 -13.07
N SER A 10 -16.68 2.45 -12.14
CA SER A 10 -15.64 3.16 -11.38
C SER A 10 -14.79 2.25 -10.48
N ASN A 11 -15.38 1.14 -10.04
CA ASN A 11 -14.71 0.09 -9.28
C ASN A 11 -15.05 -1.26 -9.93
N VAL A 12 -14.17 -1.68 -10.84
CA VAL A 12 -14.24 -2.93 -11.60
C VAL A 12 -14.39 -4.13 -10.65
N GLN A 13 -13.66 -4.16 -9.53
CA GLN A 13 -13.66 -5.26 -8.58
C GLN A 13 -15.03 -5.40 -7.89
N ASN A 14 -15.63 -4.29 -7.47
CA ASN A 14 -16.96 -4.26 -6.87
C ASN A 14 -18.04 -4.65 -7.90
N ALA A 15 -17.90 -4.20 -9.14
CA ALA A 15 -18.79 -4.59 -10.23
C ALA A 15 -18.79 -6.11 -10.43
N ILE A 16 -17.61 -6.75 -10.45
CA ILE A 16 -17.49 -8.22 -10.55
C ILE A 16 -18.23 -8.92 -9.41
N LEU A 17 -18.04 -8.49 -8.15
CA LEU A 17 -18.75 -9.10 -7.00
C LEU A 17 -20.27 -8.91 -7.09
N SER A 18 -20.73 -7.77 -7.63
CA SER A 18 -22.15 -7.51 -7.86
C SER A 18 -22.74 -8.48 -8.87
N TYR A 19 -22.05 -8.74 -9.99
CA TYR A 19 -22.48 -9.74 -10.98
C TYR A 19 -22.48 -11.16 -10.40
N GLN A 20 -21.44 -11.55 -9.66
CA GLN A 20 -21.39 -12.84 -8.98
C GLN A 20 -22.55 -13.05 -8.00
N SER A 21 -22.97 -11.99 -7.30
CA SER A 21 -24.12 -12.03 -6.40
C SER A 21 -25.45 -12.23 -7.16
N LYS A 22 -25.61 -11.57 -8.31
CA LYS A 22 -26.79 -11.74 -9.19
C LYS A 22 -26.85 -13.15 -9.77
N ASP A 23 -25.71 -13.70 -10.20
CA ASP A 23 -25.63 -15.05 -10.72
C ASP A 23 -25.98 -16.09 -9.65
N LEU A 24 -25.48 -15.90 -8.44
CA LEU A 24 -25.80 -16.77 -7.30
C LEU A 24 -27.30 -16.76 -6.99
N GLU A 25 -27.93 -15.57 -7.03
CA GLU A 25 -29.37 -15.43 -6.84
C GLU A 25 -30.15 -16.13 -7.98
N TYR A 26 -29.71 -15.97 -9.23
CA TYR A 26 -30.31 -16.65 -10.38
C TYR A 26 -30.24 -18.18 -10.25
N MET A 27 -29.09 -18.73 -9.86
CA MET A 27 -28.89 -20.16 -9.63
C MET A 27 -29.78 -20.69 -8.50
N SER A 28 -29.95 -19.90 -7.43
CA SER A 28 -30.85 -20.24 -6.32
C SER A 28 -32.32 -20.30 -6.78
N ARG A 29 -32.79 -19.28 -7.54
CA ARG A 29 -34.16 -19.26 -8.08
C ARG A 29 -34.45 -20.41 -9.04
N LYS A 30 -33.42 -20.91 -9.75
CA LYS A 30 -33.52 -22.07 -10.64
C LYS A 30 -33.42 -23.41 -9.90
N ASN A 31 -33.27 -23.42 -8.58
CA ASN A 31 -33.02 -24.60 -7.75
C ASN A 31 -31.79 -25.41 -8.20
N TRP A 32 -30.79 -24.74 -8.81
CA TRP A 32 -29.52 -25.39 -9.19
C TRP A 32 -28.60 -25.59 -7.99
N ILE A 33 -28.80 -24.80 -6.93
CA ILE A 33 -28.09 -24.88 -5.66
C ILE A 33 -29.11 -24.92 -4.52
N ASP A 34 -28.81 -25.72 -3.50
CA ASP A 34 -29.60 -25.77 -2.27
C ASP A 34 -29.29 -24.57 -1.35
N GLY A 35 -30.13 -24.37 -0.33
CA GLY A 35 -30.00 -23.26 0.61
C GLY A 35 -28.69 -23.26 1.39
N PHE A 36 -28.11 -24.41 1.70
CA PHE A 36 -26.82 -24.48 2.42
C PHE A 36 -25.68 -24.01 1.53
N ARG A 37 -25.65 -24.47 0.26
CA ARG A 37 -24.65 -24.01 -0.73
C ARG A 37 -24.78 -22.52 -1.01
N PHE A 38 -26.01 -22.01 -1.13
CA PHE A 38 -26.26 -20.58 -1.31
C PHE A 38 -25.69 -19.75 -0.15
N ILE A 39 -25.95 -20.16 1.09
CA ILE A 39 -25.44 -19.45 2.28
C ILE A 39 -23.91 -19.40 2.27
N GLU A 40 -23.24 -20.51 1.98
CA GLU A 40 -21.77 -20.57 2.00
C GLU A 40 -21.14 -19.75 0.86
N LEU A 41 -21.70 -19.82 -0.35
CA LEU A 41 -21.22 -19.03 -1.49
C LEU A 41 -21.45 -17.53 -1.28
N ASN A 42 -22.62 -17.15 -0.75
CA ASN A 42 -22.91 -15.76 -0.41
C ASN A 42 -21.94 -15.25 0.67
N ARG A 43 -21.62 -16.09 1.67
CA ARG A 43 -20.61 -15.76 2.68
C ARG A 43 -19.23 -15.52 2.06
N MET A 44 -18.81 -16.32 1.08
CA MET A 44 -17.55 -16.08 0.37
C MET A 44 -17.55 -14.73 -0.38
N ILE A 45 -18.65 -14.38 -1.05
CA ILE A 45 -18.77 -13.08 -1.74
C ILE A 45 -18.66 -11.91 -0.75
N VAL A 46 -19.32 -12.01 0.41
CA VAL A 46 -19.19 -11.01 1.48
C VAL A 46 -17.75 -10.89 1.97
N LEU A 47 -17.06 -12.01 2.19
CA LEU A 47 -15.65 -12.02 2.60
C LEU A 47 -14.73 -11.36 1.55
N PHE A 48 -14.99 -11.57 0.26
CA PHE A 48 -14.25 -10.90 -0.81
C PHE A 48 -14.52 -9.40 -0.86
N CYS A 49 -15.77 -8.98 -0.64
CA CYS A 49 -16.14 -7.57 -0.55
C CYS A 49 -15.42 -6.88 0.63
N ASP A 50 -15.42 -7.52 1.80
CA ASP A 50 -14.72 -7.01 2.98
C ASP A 50 -13.21 -6.88 2.72
N GLY A 51 -12.58 -7.91 2.14
CA GLY A 51 -11.15 -7.90 1.79
C GLY A 51 -10.78 -6.83 0.77
N MET A 52 -11.63 -6.61 -0.23
CA MET A 52 -11.46 -5.54 -1.22
C MET A 52 -11.53 -4.16 -0.55
N GLY A 53 -12.54 -3.92 0.28
CA GLY A 53 -12.71 -2.65 0.99
C GLY A 53 -11.53 -2.34 1.93
N MET A 54 -10.94 -3.35 2.57
CA MET A 54 -9.74 -3.15 3.37
C MET A 54 -8.52 -2.79 2.52
N SER A 55 -8.36 -3.45 1.36
CA SER A 55 -7.25 -3.17 0.44
C SER A 55 -7.36 -1.76 -0.17
N GLU A 56 -8.57 -1.34 -0.52
CA GLU A 56 -8.85 0.02 -1.00
C GLU A 56 -8.53 1.08 0.06
N ARG A 57 -8.90 0.84 1.33
CA ARG A 57 -8.55 1.74 2.44
C ARG A 57 -7.04 1.84 2.63
N ILE A 58 -6.32 0.72 2.58
CA ILE A 58 -4.85 0.72 2.68
C ILE A 58 -4.24 1.51 1.53
N LYS A 59 -4.69 1.29 0.29
CA LYS A 59 -4.21 2.01 -0.90
C LYS A 59 -4.52 3.51 -0.85
N ASN A 60 -5.72 3.89 -0.42
CA ASN A 60 -6.19 5.28 -0.45
C ASN A 60 -5.80 6.07 0.82
N THR A 61 -5.06 5.46 1.75
CA THR A 61 -4.54 6.18 2.90
C THR A 61 -3.39 7.07 2.45
N VAL A 62 -3.72 8.33 2.14
CA VAL A 62 -2.73 9.32 1.70
C VAL A 62 -1.84 9.69 2.88
N TYR A 63 -0.58 9.28 2.79
CA TYR A 63 0.43 9.75 3.72
C TYR A 63 0.81 11.21 3.38
N PRO A 64 0.77 12.16 4.33
CA PRO A 64 1.01 13.56 4.02
C PRO A 64 2.40 13.77 3.38
N PRO A 65 2.50 14.25 2.13
CA PRO A 65 3.79 14.47 1.46
C PRO A 65 4.72 15.40 2.25
N THR A 66 4.11 16.34 2.96
CA THR A 66 4.77 17.26 3.89
C THR A 66 5.55 16.54 4.99
N TYR A 67 5.02 15.44 5.53
CA TYR A 67 5.71 14.66 6.57
C TYR A 67 6.95 13.98 6.01
N THR A 68 6.83 13.33 4.83
CA THR A 68 7.97 12.70 4.14
C THR A 68 9.06 13.73 3.84
N TYR A 69 8.68 14.91 3.36
CA TYR A 69 9.61 16.01 3.10
C TYR A 69 10.37 16.45 4.37
N TYR A 70 9.65 16.75 5.46
CA TYR A 70 10.28 17.19 6.70
C TYR A 70 11.13 16.10 7.36
N THR A 71 10.74 14.83 7.23
CA THR A 71 11.55 13.69 7.71
C THR A 71 12.87 13.61 6.97
N ARG A 72 12.85 13.73 5.63
CA ARG A 72 14.07 13.74 4.82
C ARG A 72 14.96 14.95 5.14
N LEU A 73 14.36 16.13 5.32
CA LEU A 73 15.06 17.33 5.72
C LEU A 73 15.74 17.15 7.10
N PHE A 74 15.02 16.57 8.06
CA PHE A 74 15.55 16.26 9.39
C PHE A 74 16.75 15.30 9.33
N ILE A 75 16.69 14.24 8.50
CA ILE A 75 17.83 13.32 8.31
C ILE A 75 19.08 14.09 7.85
N TYR A 76 18.96 14.99 6.87
CA TYR A 76 20.10 15.78 6.41
C TYR A 76 20.64 16.69 7.51
N PHE A 77 19.77 17.42 8.22
CA PHE A 77 20.21 18.26 9.35
C PHE A 77 20.88 17.45 10.45
N PHE A 78 20.35 16.28 10.78
CA PHE A 78 20.90 15.38 11.78
C PHE A 78 22.30 14.90 11.39
N VAL A 79 22.49 14.44 10.14
CA VAL A 79 23.78 13.98 9.63
C VAL A 79 24.81 15.11 9.62
N VAL A 80 24.44 16.30 9.16
CA VAL A 80 25.33 17.48 9.16
C VAL A 80 25.73 17.84 10.59
N SER A 81 24.76 17.91 11.51
CA SER A 81 25.02 18.19 12.92
C SER A 81 25.95 17.13 13.54
N LEU A 82 25.79 15.87 13.17
CA LEU A 82 26.65 14.78 13.65
C LEU A 82 28.08 14.94 13.13
N VAL A 83 28.28 15.28 11.86
CA VAL A 83 29.62 15.57 11.32
C VAL A 83 30.28 16.71 12.09
N PHE A 84 29.56 17.80 12.39
CA PHE A 84 30.10 18.90 13.18
C PHE A 84 30.54 18.46 14.58
N VAL A 85 29.71 17.70 15.29
CA VAL A 85 30.03 17.21 16.66
C VAL A 85 31.26 16.31 16.67
N PHE A 86 31.44 15.46 15.66
CA PHE A 86 32.58 14.54 15.59
C PHE A 86 33.83 15.15 14.92
N SER A 87 33.72 16.34 14.33
CA SER A 87 34.82 16.98 13.60
C SER A 87 36.05 17.23 14.48
N ASP A 88 35.85 17.63 15.73
CA ASP A 88 36.94 17.89 16.68
C ASP A 88 37.65 16.60 17.15
N MET A 89 36.95 15.47 17.16
CA MET A 89 37.51 14.19 17.61
C MET A 89 38.24 13.42 16.51
N VAL A 90 37.70 13.42 15.30
CA VAL A 90 38.16 12.53 14.20
C VAL A 90 38.66 13.30 12.97
N GLY A 91 38.58 14.64 12.99
CA GLY A 91 39.04 15.49 11.89
C GLY A 91 38.31 15.17 10.59
N VAL A 92 39.05 15.07 9.48
CA VAL A 92 38.51 14.84 8.13
C VAL A 92 37.74 13.51 8.01
N TRP A 93 38.04 12.51 8.83
CA TRP A 93 37.33 11.23 8.84
C TRP A 93 35.88 11.34 9.33
N SER A 94 35.52 12.43 10.02
CA SER A 94 34.13 12.72 10.43
C SER A 94 33.16 12.77 9.23
N ILE A 95 33.63 13.23 8.08
CA ILE A 95 32.83 13.31 6.85
C ILE A 95 32.46 11.90 6.35
N LEU A 96 33.42 10.98 6.33
CA LEU A 96 33.19 9.58 5.93
C LEU A 96 32.24 8.88 6.90
N PHE A 97 32.41 9.11 8.20
CA PHE A 97 31.51 8.56 9.22
C PHE A 97 30.08 9.12 9.08
N GLY A 98 29.94 10.42 8.87
CA GLY A 98 28.65 11.06 8.60
C GLY A 98 27.98 10.55 7.34
N ALA A 99 28.75 10.31 6.26
CA ALA A 99 28.23 9.71 5.04
C ALA A 99 27.69 8.29 5.27
N PHE A 100 28.41 7.47 6.05
CA PHE A 100 27.97 6.11 6.39
C PHE A 100 26.70 6.12 7.24
N VAL A 101 26.65 6.93 8.29
CA VAL A 101 25.46 7.08 9.14
C VAL A 101 24.28 7.63 8.33
N GLY A 102 24.51 8.66 7.53
CA GLY A 102 23.49 9.24 6.66
C GLY A 102 22.92 8.25 5.66
N TYR A 103 23.77 7.40 5.07
CA TYR A 103 23.33 6.32 4.20
C TYR A 103 22.38 5.35 4.93
N ILE A 104 22.70 4.93 6.16
CA ILE A 104 21.83 4.06 6.96
C ILE A 104 20.46 4.71 7.19
N PHE A 105 20.42 5.98 7.60
CA PHE A 105 19.15 6.68 7.84
C PHE A 105 18.32 6.86 6.55
N LEU A 106 18.98 7.15 5.43
CA LEU A 106 18.29 7.25 4.13
C LEU A 106 17.72 5.91 3.69
N VAL A 107 18.44 4.80 3.90
CA VAL A 107 17.93 3.45 3.61
C VAL A 107 16.74 3.10 4.50
N ILE A 108 16.81 3.39 5.80
CA ILE A 108 15.68 3.18 6.72
C ILE A 108 14.46 3.99 6.28
N HIS A 109 14.65 5.25 5.89
CA HIS A 109 13.57 6.09 5.38
C HIS A 109 12.96 5.52 4.09
N ALA A 110 13.79 5.05 3.16
CA ALA A 110 13.35 4.41 1.92
C ALA A 110 12.54 3.13 2.17
N ILE A 111 12.98 2.27 3.12
CA ILE A 111 12.23 1.08 3.53
C ILE A 111 10.88 1.46 4.14
N GLY A 112 10.86 2.51 4.98
CA GLY A 112 9.63 3.01 5.58
C GLY A 112 8.61 3.46 4.52
N LEU A 113 9.06 4.17 3.50
CA LEU A 113 8.22 4.57 2.37
C LEU A 113 7.72 3.38 1.54
N ALA A 114 8.58 2.38 1.31
CA ALA A 114 8.19 1.16 0.60
C ALA A 114 7.10 0.36 1.35
N ILE A 115 7.16 0.30 2.68
CA ILE A 115 6.14 -0.37 3.51
C ILE A 115 4.82 0.41 3.50
N LEU A 116 4.87 1.74 3.42
CA LEU A 116 3.68 2.60 3.39
C LEU A 116 2.84 2.41 2.11
N ASN A 117 3.48 2.08 0.98
CA ASN A 117 2.81 1.86 -0.29
C ASN A 117 2.92 0.39 -0.74
N PRO A 118 2.26 -0.56 -0.05
CA PRO A 118 2.46 -1.99 -0.28
C PRO A 118 1.97 -2.50 -1.65
N PHE A 119 1.15 -1.69 -2.34
CA PHE A 119 0.59 -2.02 -3.65
C PHE A 119 1.26 -1.28 -4.81
N GLU A 120 2.17 -0.35 -4.54
CA GLU A 120 2.96 0.31 -5.58
C GLU A 120 4.18 -0.57 -5.90
N SER A 121 4.32 -0.97 -7.17
CA SER A 121 5.50 -1.71 -7.62
C SER A 121 6.72 -0.78 -7.63
N GLY A 122 7.75 -1.12 -6.85
CA GLY A 122 8.94 -0.31 -6.53
C GLY A 122 9.83 0.10 -7.72
N SER A 123 9.31 0.92 -8.62
CA SER A 123 10.03 1.48 -9.77
C SER A 123 10.38 2.97 -9.62
N GLU A 124 10.30 3.52 -8.41
CA GLU A 124 10.73 4.90 -8.11
C GLU A 124 12.15 5.03 -7.51
N PHE A 125 13.00 4.00 -7.68
CA PHE A 125 14.44 4.11 -7.39
C PHE A 125 15.26 4.34 -8.68
N GLY A 126 14.82 5.28 -9.51
CA GLY A 126 15.52 5.80 -10.69
C GLY A 126 15.44 7.32 -10.73
#